data_AF-A0A101WFP1-F1
#
_entry.id   AF-A0A101WFP1-F1
#
_cell.length_a   1.000
_cell.length_b   1.000
_cell.length_c   1.000
_cell.angle_alpha   90.00
_cell.angle_beta   90.00
_cell.angle_gamma   90.00
#
_symmetry.space_group_name_H-M   'P 1'
#
loop_
_entity.id
_entity.type
_entity.pdbx_description
1 polymer ?
#
loop_
_entity_poly.entity_id
_entity_poly.type
_entity_poly.pdbx_seq_one_letter_code
_entity_poly.pdbx_strand_id
1 'polypeptide(L)'
;MKRNYRLTVFISFFVLMMLTITNYAFALDIEKPTFDEFGFRKGIHDSSNMQMHQLTSSWETYPEQSGVSLTKQWTVTFNQTISATNIVAMVIEKDGVFIPVTITLNAAQKKAIISPVNGYDSGSQYSLRIILDGGKQYRMNFTTVNADEVKYFASLATATSRAAAVYPLKKNQFIKTYRDYKSDTYYKLDLKEGEGTTVAIRAQIDKDSMNIFLYDSEGSQFDYEYISNGQTGTVTYKVSSDKTMYIKVGGETGVYYIGFYDNYYNNTSSDNDQRDYFGSLYTAKKVTEGIKTKDDPYALDFYRVNVLEGQTLTVSCTPQIDKDSMNIFLYDSEESQLDYEYMSNGQTGTVSKKASRDCTYFIKIGGSAGKYNLQYSTN
;
A
#
# COMPACT_ATOMS: atom_id res chain seq x y z
N MET A 1 106.14 3.05 -21.13
CA MET A 1 107.04 2.60 -20.04
C MET A 1 106.48 3.12 -18.71
N LYS A 2 106.16 2.19 -17.79
CA LYS A 2 105.92 2.35 -16.34
C LYS A 2 105.03 3.50 -15.81
N ARG A 3 103.76 3.16 -15.61
CA ARG A 3 103.03 3.07 -14.32
C ARG A 3 103.52 4.00 -13.19
N ASN A 4 102.62 4.84 -12.67
CA ASN A 4 102.34 4.89 -11.23
C ASN A 4 100.96 5.49 -10.93
N TYR A 5 100.25 4.74 -10.08
CA TYR A 5 98.91 4.95 -9.57
C TYR A 5 98.92 6.08 -8.54
N ARG A 6 97.91 6.95 -8.56
CA ARG A 6 97.27 7.43 -7.32
C ARG A 6 95.76 7.49 -7.50
N LEU A 7 95.18 6.45 -6.91
CA LEU A 7 93.80 6.25 -6.54
C LEU A 7 93.40 7.36 -5.54
N THR A 8 92.49 8.26 -5.93
CA THR A 8 91.76 9.11 -4.97
C THR A 8 90.28 8.77 -5.11
N VAL A 9 89.83 7.92 -4.20
CA VAL A 9 88.43 7.54 -4.00
C VAL A 9 87.72 8.71 -3.32
N PHE A 10 86.85 9.41 -4.05
CA PHE A 10 85.82 10.24 -3.42
C PHE A 10 84.56 9.38 -3.26
N ILE A 11 84.47 8.70 -2.10
CA ILE A 11 83.20 8.22 -1.57
C ILE A 11 82.45 9.46 -1.09
N SER A 12 81.64 10.05 -1.97
CA SER A 12 80.57 10.95 -1.51
C SER A 12 79.43 10.08 -1.03
N PHE A 13 79.39 9.96 0.29
CA PHE A 13 78.35 9.33 1.08
C PHE A 13 77.02 10.01 0.76
N PHE A 14 76.19 9.37 -0.07
CA PHE A 14 74.78 9.71 -0.20
C PHE A 14 74.11 9.19 1.09
N VAL A 15 74.18 9.97 2.18
CA VAL A 15 73.29 9.77 3.31
C VAL A 15 71.90 10.08 2.78
N LEU A 16 71.17 9.02 2.46
CA LEU A 16 69.73 9.03 2.32
C LEU A 16 69.18 9.45 3.69
N MET A 17 69.10 10.76 3.92
CA MET A 17 68.35 11.32 5.02
C MET A 17 66.89 11.10 4.65
N MET A 18 66.41 9.89 4.95
CA MET A 18 64.99 9.60 5.11
C MET A 18 64.48 10.59 6.13
N LEU A 19 63.96 11.71 5.64
CA LEU A 19 62.98 12.51 6.35
C LEU A 19 61.82 11.55 6.64
N THR A 20 61.90 10.87 7.78
CA THR A 20 60.71 10.43 8.50
C THR A 20 60.00 11.72 8.90
N ILE A 21 59.20 12.25 7.97
CA ILE A 21 58.04 13.03 8.36
C ILE A 21 57.17 12.00 9.08
N THR A 22 57.43 11.82 10.37
CA THR A 22 56.38 11.38 11.27
C THR A 22 55.26 12.39 11.06
N ASN A 23 54.25 11.96 10.31
CA ASN A 23 52.94 12.57 10.33
C ASN A 23 52.48 12.53 11.79
N TYR A 24 52.90 13.52 12.57
CA TYR A 24 52.16 13.97 13.73
C TYR A 24 50.88 14.57 13.15
N ALA A 25 49.96 13.68 12.79
CA ALA A 25 48.56 14.02 12.82
C ALA A 25 48.30 14.37 14.29
N PHE A 26 48.41 15.65 14.62
CA PHE A 26 47.59 16.23 15.67
C PHE A 26 46.16 15.97 15.22
N ALA A 27 45.64 14.78 15.54
CA ALA A 27 44.23 14.59 15.73
C ALA A 27 43.88 15.48 16.92
N LEU A 28 43.60 16.75 16.63
CA LEU A 28 42.68 17.51 17.44
C LEU A 28 41.47 16.60 17.56
N ASP A 29 41.30 16.03 18.74
CA ASP A 29 40.12 15.27 19.12
C ASP A 29 38.99 16.29 19.16
N ILE A 30 38.52 16.70 17.98
CA ILE A 30 37.37 17.59 17.83
C ILE A 30 36.24 16.76 18.41
N GLU A 31 35.86 17.12 19.63
CA GLU A 31 34.87 16.43 20.42
C GLU A 31 33.65 16.20 19.53
N LYS A 32 33.34 14.92 19.29
CA LYS A 32 32.30 14.56 18.33
C LYS A 32 30.99 15.20 18.82
N PRO A 33 30.25 15.89 17.95
CA PRO A 33 29.02 16.53 18.37
C PRO A 33 28.07 15.47 18.93
N THR A 34 27.55 15.72 20.12
CA THR A 34 26.57 14.88 20.78
C THR A 34 25.19 15.48 20.62
N PHE A 35 24.16 14.64 20.63
CA PHE A 35 22.77 15.05 20.48
C PHE A 35 21.96 14.66 21.73
N ASP A 36 20.92 15.42 22.02
CA ASP A 36 19.90 15.06 23.00
C ASP A 36 18.94 13.98 22.46
N GLU A 37 17.99 13.59 23.31
CA GLU A 37 17.04 12.52 23.00
C GLU A 37 16.06 12.88 21.88
N PHE A 38 15.91 14.15 21.51
CA PHE A 38 15.03 14.59 20.42
C PHE A 38 15.80 14.90 19.12
N GLY A 39 17.13 14.83 19.18
CA GLY A 39 18.01 14.98 18.03
C GLY A 39 18.61 16.37 17.85
N PHE A 40 18.61 17.20 18.89
CA PHE A 40 19.29 18.51 18.90
C PHE A 40 20.71 18.40 19.42
N ARG A 41 21.64 19.14 18.81
CA ARG A 41 23.05 19.14 19.22
C ARG A 41 23.20 19.75 20.61
N LYS A 42 23.79 18.98 21.54
CA LYS A 42 24.09 19.43 22.91
C LYS A 42 25.11 20.56 22.89
N GLY A 43 24.93 21.51 23.81
CA GLY A 43 25.82 22.66 23.96
C GLY A 43 25.61 23.79 22.94
N ILE A 44 24.71 23.62 21.96
CA ILE A 44 24.33 24.71 21.04
C ILE A 44 23.02 25.37 21.49
N HIS A 45 22.03 24.65 22.06
CA HIS A 45 20.78 25.25 22.55
C HIS A 45 20.09 24.46 23.67
N ASP A 46 19.27 25.14 24.48
CA ASP A 46 18.39 24.59 25.53
C ASP A 46 17.09 24.08 24.88
N SER A 47 16.81 22.78 25.02
CA SER A 47 15.70 22.06 24.37
C SER A 47 14.31 22.50 24.86
N SER A 48 14.23 23.28 25.93
CA SER A 48 12.98 23.67 26.59
C SER A 48 12.26 24.89 26.00
N ASN A 49 12.85 25.62 25.04
CA ASN A 49 12.30 26.89 24.53
C ASN A 49 12.20 27.03 23.00
N MET A 50 12.33 25.96 22.22
CA MET A 50 12.15 26.03 20.77
C MET A 50 10.67 26.02 20.37
N GLN A 51 10.03 27.19 20.42
CA GLN A 51 9.17 27.53 19.28
C GLN A 51 10.11 27.75 18.09
N MET A 52 9.93 27.01 16.99
CA MET A 52 10.67 27.16 15.72
C MET A 52 10.45 28.54 15.04
N HIS A 53 10.33 29.62 15.80
CA HIS A 53 10.22 30.96 15.28
C HIS A 53 11.62 31.53 15.08
N GLN A 54 11.94 31.79 13.81
CA GLN A 54 13.12 32.47 13.27
C GLN A 54 14.20 31.60 12.62
N LEU A 55 13.80 30.59 11.85
CA LEU A 55 14.60 30.10 10.74
C LEU A 55 14.03 30.72 9.45
N THR A 56 14.79 31.65 8.84
CA THR A 56 14.33 32.53 7.74
C THR A 56 14.41 31.87 6.36
N SER A 57 14.87 30.62 6.26
CA SER A 57 14.97 29.91 4.98
C SER A 57 13.80 28.96 4.76
N SER A 58 13.32 28.87 3.52
CA SER A 58 12.37 27.84 3.09
C SER A 58 12.98 26.44 3.19
N TRP A 59 12.14 25.44 3.51
CA TRP A 59 12.53 24.03 3.55
C TRP A 59 12.87 23.50 2.15
N GLU A 60 14.04 22.88 2.00
CA GLU A 60 14.32 22.01 0.85
C GLU A 60 13.63 20.66 1.08
N THR A 61 12.63 20.33 0.25
CA THR A 61 11.79 19.14 0.45
C THR A 61 12.23 18.01 -0.49
N TYR A 62 12.52 16.84 0.08
CA TYR A 62 12.76 15.60 -0.66
C TYR A 62 11.45 14.86 -0.96
N PRO A 63 11.43 13.95 -1.96
CA PRO A 63 10.27 13.12 -2.26
C PRO A 63 9.78 12.35 -1.03
N GLU A 64 8.46 12.28 -0.86
CA GLU A 64 7.83 11.52 0.21
C GLU A 64 8.10 10.01 0.07
N GLN A 65 8.18 9.30 1.20
CA GLN A 65 8.30 7.85 1.24
C GLN A 65 7.08 7.17 1.87
N SER A 66 6.56 6.14 1.24
CA SER A 66 5.48 5.30 1.79
C SER A 66 6.00 3.90 2.11
N GLY A 67 5.24 3.12 2.88
CA GLY A 67 5.61 1.74 3.24
C GLY A 67 6.81 1.65 4.17
N VAL A 68 7.05 2.67 4.99
CA VAL A 68 8.21 2.71 5.88
C VAL A 68 8.00 1.79 7.09
N SER A 69 8.93 0.86 7.32
CA SER A 69 8.92 -0.02 8.51
C SER A 69 8.87 0.77 9.81
N LEU A 70 8.13 0.25 10.80
CA LEU A 70 8.07 0.81 12.16
C LEU A 70 9.45 0.92 12.85
N THR A 71 10.44 0.18 12.37
CA THR A 71 11.82 0.21 12.88
C THR A 71 12.82 0.81 11.90
N LYS A 72 12.36 1.53 10.87
CA LYS A 72 13.23 2.13 9.86
C LYS A 72 14.23 3.07 10.54
N GLN A 73 15.50 2.92 10.17
CA GLN A 73 16.55 3.87 10.48
C GLN A 73 16.85 4.70 9.22
N TRP A 74 17.14 5.98 9.42
CA TRP A 74 17.46 6.92 8.36
C TRP A 74 18.97 7.15 8.30
N THR A 75 19.53 7.14 7.10
CA THR A 75 20.94 7.47 6.87
C THR A 75 21.02 8.84 6.21
N VAL A 76 21.70 9.77 6.87
CA VAL A 76 22.08 11.06 6.29
C VAL A 76 23.51 10.91 5.78
N THR A 77 23.74 11.18 4.50
CA THR A 77 25.08 11.17 3.90
C THR A 77 25.64 12.59 3.86
N PHE A 78 26.82 12.77 4.42
CA PHE A 78 27.51 14.05 4.46
C PHE A 78 28.13 14.38 3.11
N ASN A 79 28.07 15.67 2.77
CA ASN A 79 28.67 16.25 1.57
C ASN A 79 29.30 17.61 1.94
N GLN A 80 29.56 18.47 0.96
CA GLN A 80 30.12 19.80 1.23
C GLN A 80 29.16 20.71 1.99
N THR A 81 27.85 20.45 1.93
CA THR A 81 26.80 21.25 2.57
C THR A 81 26.38 20.66 3.92
N ILE A 82 26.20 19.34 4.02
CA ILE A 82 25.78 18.65 5.24
C ILE A 82 27.00 17.96 5.83
N SER A 83 27.40 18.32 7.05
CA SER A 83 28.55 17.76 7.76
C SER A 83 28.26 17.60 9.24
N ALA A 84 28.99 16.73 9.94
CA ALA A 84 28.79 16.55 11.38
C ALA A 84 28.92 17.86 12.18
N THR A 85 29.79 18.77 11.74
CA THR A 85 30.12 20.01 12.46
C THR A 85 29.09 21.12 12.28
N ASN A 86 28.30 21.09 11.20
CA ASN A 86 27.29 22.12 10.92
C ASN A 86 25.85 21.60 11.06
N ILE A 87 25.63 20.38 11.56
CA ILE A 87 24.30 19.93 11.91
C ILE A 87 23.92 20.50 13.29
N VAL A 88 22.80 21.20 13.35
CA VAL A 88 22.18 21.69 14.59
C VAL A 88 21.16 20.68 15.10
N ALA A 89 20.34 20.12 14.20
CA ALA A 89 19.31 19.16 14.56
C ALA A 89 19.08 18.11 13.48
N MET A 90 18.80 16.88 13.92
CA MET A 90 18.33 15.76 13.11
C MET A 90 17.16 15.12 13.83
N VAL A 91 15.96 15.55 13.51
CA VAL A 91 14.75 15.27 14.29
C VAL A 91 13.74 14.50 13.46
N ILE A 92 12.86 13.78 14.14
CA ILE A 92 11.67 13.20 13.54
C ILE A 92 10.46 13.82 14.22
N GLU A 93 9.54 14.33 13.42
CA GLU A 93 8.32 14.99 13.89
C GLU A 93 7.08 14.18 13.50
N LYS A 94 6.11 14.11 14.41
CA LYS A 94 4.75 13.64 14.19
C LYS A 94 3.78 14.64 14.82
N ASP A 95 2.79 15.08 14.06
CA ASP A 95 1.72 15.97 14.54
C ASP A 95 2.24 17.24 15.25
N GLY A 96 3.35 17.80 14.77
CA GLY A 96 4.00 18.98 15.36
C GLY A 96 4.88 18.70 16.58
N VAL A 97 5.05 17.43 16.96
CA VAL A 97 5.83 17.01 18.14
C VAL A 97 7.05 16.21 17.70
N PHE A 98 8.24 16.53 18.24
CA PHE A 98 9.44 15.74 18.01
C PHE A 98 9.41 14.45 18.83
N ILE A 99 9.64 13.31 18.18
CA ILE A 99 9.72 12.01 18.85
C ILE A 99 11.17 11.71 19.25
N PRO A 100 11.39 10.89 20.30
CA PRO A 100 12.73 10.53 20.71
C PRO A 100 13.51 9.73 19.66
N VAL A 101 14.76 10.09 19.42
CA VAL A 101 15.68 9.45 18.47
C VAL A 101 17.07 9.20 19.08
N THR A 102 17.76 8.19 18.55
CA THR A 102 19.20 7.99 18.75
C THR A 102 19.94 8.36 17.47
N ILE A 103 20.98 9.18 17.61
CA ILE A 103 21.85 9.59 16.50
C ILE A 103 23.23 8.99 16.67
N THR A 104 23.69 8.24 15.67
CA THR A 104 25.07 7.73 15.59
C THR A 104 25.82 8.40 14.45
N LEU A 105 26.88 9.13 14.77
CA LEU A 105 27.74 9.76 13.79
C LEU A 105 28.90 8.84 13.38
N ASN A 106 29.07 8.65 12.08
CA ASN A 106 30.26 8.05 11.49
C ASN A 106 30.92 9.03 10.53
N ALA A 107 31.73 9.94 11.08
CA ALA A 107 32.42 10.96 10.29
C ALA A 107 33.39 10.37 9.27
N ALA A 108 34.06 9.25 9.60
CA ALA A 108 34.97 8.56 8.68
C ALA A 108 34.24 8.04 7.43
N GLN A 109 33.01 7.56 7.60
CA GLN A 109 32.15 7.12 6.50
C GLN A 109 31.25 8.21 5.93
N LYS A 110 31.40 9.46 6.40
CA LYS A 110 30.59 10.62 6.01
C LYS A 110 29.08 10.35 6.18
N LYS A 111 28.66 9.77 7.31
CA LYS A 111 27.25 9.41 7.55
C LYS A 111 26.79 9.72 8.98
N ALA A 112 25.49 9.96 9.13
CA ALA A 112 24.77 9.86 10.39
C ALA A 112 23.63 8.84 10.24
N ILE A 113 23.37 8.08 11.31
CA ILE A 113 22.22 7.17 11.41
C ILE A 113 21.27 7.72 12.46
N ILE A 114 20.00 7.89 12.11
CA ILE A 114 18.93 8.36 12.97
C ILE A 114 17.95 7.21 13.17
N SER A 115 17.73 6.82 14.42
CA SER A 115 16.85 5.70 14.78
C SER A 115 15.79 6.15 15.79
N PRO A 116 14.50 5.83 15.61
CA PRO A 116 13.49 6.10 16.64
C PRO A 116 13.79 5.25 17.89
N VAL A 117 13.59 5.82 19.09
CA VAL A 117 13.79 5.06 20.35
C VAL A 117 12.69 4.03 20.55
N ASN A 118 11.42 4.42 20.35
CA ASN A 118 10.25 3.57 20.62
C ASN A 118 9.61 2.97 19.35
N GLY A 119 10.30 3.03 18.20
CA GLY A 119 9.70 2.72 16.90
C GLY A 119 8.68 3.78 16.46
N TYR A 120 8.09 3.59 15.28
CA TYR A 120 7.00 4.41 14.78
C TYR A 120 5.64 3.73 15.01
N ASP A 121 4.59 4.53 15.17
CA ASP A 121 3.19 4.09 15.11
C ASP A 121 2.78 3.71 13.69
N SER A 122 2.07 2.59 13.53
CA SER A 122 1.59 2.11 12.23
C SER A 122 0.60 3.06 11.56
N GLY A 123 0.65 3.15 10.22
CA GLY A 123 -0.28 3.96 9.42
C GLY A 123 -0.15 5.47 9.62
N SER A 124 0.87 5.92 10.37
CA SER A 124 1.05 7.33 10.73
C SER A 124 2.01 8.03 9.77
N GLN A 125 1.78 9.32 9.56
CA GLN A 125 2.65 10.22 8.82
C GLN A 125 3.67 10.88 9.76
N TYR A 126 4.91 10.97 9.29
CA TYR A 126 6.04 11.57 9.99
C TYR A 126 6.81 12.49 9.05
N SER A 127 7.69 13.31 9.64
CA SER A 127 8.60 14.17 8.91
C SER A 127 10.02 14.02 9.46
N LEU A 128 10.96 13.54 8.64
CA LEU A 128 12.39 13.63 8.94
C LEU A 128 12.88 15.03 8.60
N ARG A 129 13.56 15.67 9.55
CA ARG A 129 14.06 17.04 9.38
C ARG A 129 15.52 17.17 9.78
N ILE A 130 16.27 17.91 8.96
CA ILE A 130 17.68 18.22 9.20
C ILE A 130 17.83 19.73 9.15
N ILE A 131 18.42 20.30 10.21
CA ILE A 131 18.65 21.73 10.35
C ILE A 131 20.16 21.94 10.45
N LEU A 132 20.68 22.81 9.60
CA LEU A 132 22.09 23.18 9.59
C LEU A 132 22.31 24.52 10.27
N ASP A 133 23.51 24.68 10.79
CA ASP A 133 24.07 25.96 11.18
C ASP A 133 24.20 26.85 9.94
N GLY A 134 23.83 28.13 10.08
CA GLY A 134 23.61 29.03 8.93
C GLY A 134 22.21 28.93 8.30
N GLY A 135 21.28 28.19 8.91
CA GLY A 135 19.85 28.30 8.68
C GLY A 135 19.27 27.35 7.64
N LYS A 136 20.06 26.72 6.76
CA LYS A 136 19.55 25.80 5.73
C LYS A 136 18.84 24.58 6.33
N GLN A 137 17.69 24.20 5.76
CA GLN A 137 16.84 23.14 6.30
C GLN A 137 16.36 22.16 5.23
N TYR A 138 16.22 20.90 5.63
CA TYR A 138 15.78 19.80 4.77
C TYR A 138 14.65 19.01 5.40
N ARG A 139 13.64 18.65 4.61
CA ARG A 139 12.49 17.88 5.06
C ARG A 139 12.18 16.72 4.13
N MET A 140 11.78 15.59 4.70
CA MET A 140 11.20 14.47 3.97
C MET A 140 10.02 13.91 4.76
N ASN A 141 8.83 13.89 4.15
CA ASN A 141 7.68 13.25 4.78
C ASN A 141 7.72 11.74 4.52
N PHE A 142 7.17 10.96 5.44
CA PHE A 142 7.01 9.54 5.24
C PHE A 142 5.81 8.94 5.97
N THR A 143 5.23 7.89 5.41
CA THR A 143 4.13 7.13 6.00
C THR A 143 4.57 5.71 6.32
N THR A 144 4.20 5.26 7.52
CA THR A 144 4.68 3.99 8.10
C THR A 144 3.67 2.85 7.98
N VAL A 145 4.17 1.61 7.97
CA VAL A 145 3.38 0.36 7.90
C VAL A 145 3.95 -0.67 8.88
N ASN A 146 3.10 -1.60 9.34
CA ASN A 146 3.45 -2.50 10.45
C ASN A 146 4.62 -3.42 10.07
N ALA A 147 5.56 -3.68 11.00
CA ALA A 147 6.72 -4.52 10.75
C ALA A 147 6.37 -6.02 10.53
N ASP A 148 5.18 -6.48 10.92
CA ASP A 148 4.67 -7.79 10.50
C ASP A 148 4.21 -7.80 9.03
N GLU A 149 3.91 -6.63 8.46
CA GLU A 149 3.81 -6.47 7.01
C GLU A 149 5.23 -6.40 6.41
N VAL A 150 6.19 -5.68 7.01
CA VAL A 150 7.54 -5.49 6.41
C VAL A 150 8.50 -6.68 6.51
N LYS A 151 8.47 -7.49 7.58
CA LYS A 151 9.36 -8.66 7.75
C LYS A 151 9.05 -9.80 6.78
N TYR A 152 7.85 -9.86 6.22
CA TYR A 152 7.51 -10.80 5.16
C TYR A 152 8.15 -10.44 3.81
N PHE A 153 8.59 -9.18 3.62
CA PHE A 153 9.17 -8.70 2.35
C PHE A 153 10.70 -8.79 2.26
N ALA A 154 11.42 -8.87 3.38
CA ALA A 154 12.88 -8.86 3.38
C ALA A 154 13.54 -10.26 3.30
N SER A 155 12.83 -11.35 3.65
CA SER A 155 13.40 -12.71 3.66
C SER A 155 13.25 -13.49 2.35
N LEU A 156 12.72 -12.88 1.28
CA LEU A 156 12.51 -13.51 -0.04
C LEU A 156 13.55 -13.12 -1.10
N ALA A 157 14.64 -12.43 -0.69
CA ALA A 157 15.66 -11.90 -1.60
C ALA A 157 16.67 -12.92 -2.15
N THR A 158 16.45 -14.23 -2.00
CA THR A 158 17.30 -15.25 -2.63
C THR A 158 16.50 -16.44 -3.16
N ALA A 159 15.93 -16.27 -4.36
CA ALA A 159 15.92 -17.29 -5.41
C ALA A 159 15.53 -16.63 -6.74
N THR A 160 16.35 -16.88 -7.75
CA THR A 160 16.48 -16.13 -9.00
C THR A 160 15.24 -16.17 -9.92
N SER A 161 14.89 -14.96 -10.40
CA SER A 161 14.10 -14.59 -11.59
C SER A 161 12.58 -14.84 -11.60
N ARG A 162 11.83 -13.73 -11.63
CA ARG A 162 10.35 -13.53 -11.62
C ARG A 162 9.65 -13.50 -10.25
N ALA A 163 10.37 -13.17 -9.18
CA ALA A 163 9.78 -12.90 -7.87
C ALA A 163 9.16 -11.49 -7.80
N ALA A 164 7.93 -11.35 -8.30
CA ALA A 164 7.05 -10.35 -7.71
C ALA A 164 6.67 -10.84 -6.31
N ALA A 165 6.59 -9.96 -5.32
CA ALA A 165 6.11 -10.32 -4.00
C ALA A 165 4.72 -10.94 -4.13
N VAL A 166 4.58 -12.20 -3.70
CA VAL A 166 3.30 -12.91 -3.70
C VAL A 166 2.70 -12.79 -2.29
N TYR A 167 1.69 -11.93 -2.14
CA TYR A 167 1.06 -11.63 -0.86
C TYR A 167 -0.03 -12.69 -0.57
N PRO A 168 -0.02 -13.37 0.60
CA PRO A 168 -1.14 -14.23 0.97
C PRO A 168 -2.37 -13.37 1.24
N LEU A 169 -3.45 -13.58 0.50
CA LEU A 169 -4.74 -12.96 0.81
C LEU A 169 -5.49 -13.86 1.79
N LYS A 170 -5.90 -13.29 2.92
CA LYS A 170 -6.77 -13.97 3.88
C LYS A 170 -8.23 -13.60 3.62
N LYS A 171 -9.12 -14.49 4.06
CA LYS A 171 -10.57 -14.30 4.02
C LYS A 171 -10.95 -12.95 4.65
N ASN A 172 -11.81 -12.18 3.97
CA ASN A 172 -12.29 -10.85 4.40
C ASN A 172 -11.18 -9.82 4.65
N GLN A 173 -10.00 -10.00 4.06
CA GLN A 173 -8.92 -9.04 4.16
C GLN A 173 -9.06 -7.97 3.07
N PHE A 174 -9.05 -6.72 3.50
CA PHE A 174 -8.87 -5.57 2.64
C PHE A 174 -7.43 -5.07 2.74
N ILE A 175 -6.77 -4.91 1.60
CA ILE A 175 -5.41 -4.38 1.54
C ILE A 175 -5.42 -3.16 0.63
N LYS A 176 -4.91 -2.05 1.14
CA LYS A 176 -4.59 -0.87 0.33
C LYS A 176 -3.16 -1.01 -0.15
N THR A 177 -2.96 -1.12 -1.46
CA THR A 177 -1.65 -1.31 -2.07
C THR A 177 -1.33 -0.14 -3.00
N TYR A 178 -0.11 0.39 -2.88
CA TYR A 178 0.44 1.33 -3.85
C TYR A 178 1.20 0.56 -4.93
N ARG A 179 0.96 0.91 -6.20
CA ARG A 179 1.63 0.32 -7.35
C ARG A 179 2.44 1.37 -8.09
N ASP A 180 3.71 1.04 -8.36
CA ASP A 180 4.54 1.72 -9.34
C ASP A 180 4.34 1.04 -10.72
N TYR A 181 4.19 1.83 -11.79
CA TYR A 181 4.02 1.43 -13.19
C TYR A 181 4.94 0.26 -13.61
N LYS A 182 6.14 0.19 -13.04
CA LYS A 182 7.20 -0.76 -13.42
C LYS A 182 7.11 -2.14 -12.77
N SER A 183 6.15 -2.38 -11.88
CA SER A 183 6.08 -3.65 -11.15
C SER A 183 4.66 -4.19 -11.03
N ASP A 184 4.48 -5.44 -11.44
CA ASP A 184 3.27 -6.21 -11.13
C ASP A 184 3.26 -6.63 -9.66
N THR A 185 2.08 -6.63 -9.05
CA THR A 185 1.86 -7.18 -7.70
C THR A 185 1.17 -8.52 -7.83
N TYR A 186 1.60 -9.54 -7.10
CA TYR A 186 0.97 -10.87 -7.17
C TYR A 186 0.41 -11.25 -5.79
N TYR A 187 -0.71 -11.95 -5.74
CA TYR A 187 -1.28 -12.45 -4.49
C TYR A 187 -1.50 -13.96 -4.61
N LYS A 188 -1.41 -14.70 -3.51
CA LYS A 188 -1.64 -16.15 -3.45
C LYS A 188 -2.91 -16.45 -2.67
N LEU A 189 -3.64 -17.43 -3.17
CA LEU A 189 -4.87 -17.97 -2.62
C LEU A 189 -4.75 -19.49 -2.57
N ASP A 190 -5.06 -20.09 -1.42
CA ASP A 190 -5.19 -21.54 -1.30
C ASP A 190 -6.67 -21.85 -1.08
N LEU A 191 -7.29 -22.56 -2.02
CA LEU A 191 -8.72 -22.88 -2.04
C LEU A 191 -8.92 -24.38 -1.90
N LYS A 192 -9.97 -24.78 -1.18
CA LYS A 192 -10.42 -26.16 -1.03
C LYS A 192 -11.47 -26.53 -2.07
N GLU A 193 -11.54 -27.82 -2.43
CA GLU A 193 -12.54 -28.34 -3.35
C GLU A 193 -13.95 -27.82 -3.03
N GLY A 194 -14.62 -27.26 -4.05
CA GLY A 194 -15.97 -26.70 -3.92
C GLY A 194 -16.02 -25.26 -3.38
N GLU A 195 -14.91 -24.71 -2.86
CA GLU A 195 -14.83 -23.29 -2.52
C GLU A 195 -14.84 -22.43 -3.78
N GLY A 196 -15.50 -21.29 -3.66
CA GLY A 196 -15.46 -20.22 -4.64
C GLY A 196 -14.85 -18.97 -4.06
N THR A 197 -14.22 -18.18 -4.91
CA THR A 197 -13.67 -16.88 -4.52
C THR A 197 -14.00 -15.81 -5.54
N THR A 198 -14.25 -14.60 -5.03
CA THR A 198 -14.13 -13.37 -5.81
C THR A 198 -13.05 -12.50 -5.20
N VAL A 199 -12.18 -12.01 -6.06
CA VAL A 199 -11.22 -10.96 -5.74
C VAL A 199 -11.65 -9.71 -6.46
N ALA A 200 -11.84 -8.63 -5.70
CA ALA A 200 -12.19 -7.33 -6.26
C ALA A 200 -11.04 -6.34 -6.06
N ILE A 201 -10.77 -5.50 -7.05
CA ILE A 201 -9.88 -4.36 -6.90
C ILE A 201 -10.55 -3.06 -7.30
N ARG A 202 -10.52 -2.07 -6.41
CA ARG A 202 -10.93 -0.70 -6.71
C ARG A 202 -9.71 0.16 -7.00
N ALA A 203 -9.61 0.68 -8.22
CA ALA A 203 -8.47 1.46 -8.67
C ALA A 203 -8.64 2.96 -8.39
N GLN A 204 -7.58 3.61 -7.91
CA GLN A 204 -7.40 5.05 -7.82
C GLN A 204 -6.09 5.40 -8.55
N ILE A 205 -6.22 5.69 -9.85
CA ILE A 205 -5.09 5.84 -10.78
C ILE A 205 -5.21 7.16 -11.55
N ASP A 206 -4.08 7.74 -11.93
CA ASP A 206 -4.07 9.06 -12.56
C ASP A 206 -4.39 9.02 -14.07
N LYS A 207 -4.11 7.89 -14.73
CA LYS A 207 -4.34 7.70 -16.18
C LYS A 207 -4.54 6.23 -16.56
N ASP A 208 -5.04 6.02 -17.77
CA ASP A 208 -5.28 4.73 -18.45
C ASP A 208 -6.07 3.69 -17.62
N SER A 209 -5.49 2.52 -17.35
CA SER A 209 -6.17 1.41 -16.66
C SER A 209 -5.22 0.56 -15.81
N MET A 210 -5.77 -0.04 -14.77
CA MET A 210 -5.20 -1.19 -14.07
C MET A 210 -5.86 -2.47 -14.55
N ASN A 211 -5.19 -3.59 -14.36
CA ASN A 211 -5.68 -4.91 -14.73
C ASN A 211 -5.59 -5.86 -13.55
N ILE A 212 -6.60 -6.69 -13.39
CA ILE A 212 -6.56 -7.85 -12.52
C ILE A 212 -6.55 -9.11 -13.37
N PHE A 213 -5.74 -10.09 -12.99
CA PHE A 213 -5.69 -11.41 -13.65
C PHE A 213 -5.73 -12.50 -12.58
N LEU A 214 -6.31 -13.64 -12.94
CA LEU A 214 -6.31 -14.86 -12.15
C LEU A 214 -5.57 -15.97 -12.89
N TYR A 215 -4.59 -16.58 -12.23
CA TYR A 215 -3.82 -17.71 -12.72
C TYR A 215 -3.90 -18.91 -11.79
N ASP A 216 -3.72 -20.11 -12.31
CA ASP A 216 -3.37 -21.28 -11.49
C ASP A 216 -1.87 -21.39 -11.21
N SER A 217 -1.47 -22.43 -10.48
CA SER A 217 -0.07 -22.73 -10.16
C SER A 217 0.82 -23.02 -11.35
N GLU A 218 0.23 -23.45 -12.47
CA GLU A 218 0.97 -23.73 -13.70
C GLU A 218 1.10 -22.47 -14.58
N GLY A 219 0.52 -21.35 -14.16
CA GLY A 219 0.54 -20.08 -14.88
C GLY A 219 -0.52 -19.96 -15.97
N SER A 220 -1.52 -20.84 -15.99
CA SER A 220 -2.66 -20.75 -16.91
C SER A 220 -3.61 -19.65 -16.44
N GLN A 221 -3.94 -18.72 -17.32
CA GLN A 221 -4.90 -17.64 -17.01
C GLN A 221 -6.33 -18.17 -17.07
N PHE A 222 -7.10 -17.92 -16.01
CA PHE A 222 -8.51 -18.28 -15.93
C PHE A 222 -9.44 -17.10 -16.18
N ASP A 223 -9.05 -15.92 -15.69
CA ASP A 223 -9.90 -14.73 -15.73
C ASP A 223 -9.05 -13.46 -15.72
N TYR A 224 -9.60 -12.37 -16.24
CA TYR A 224 -8.96 -11.06 -16.18
C TYR A 224 -9.95 -9.91 -16.49
N GLU A 225 -9.66 -8.72 -15.97
CA GLU A 225 -10.46 -7.52 -16.22
C GLU A 225 -9.61 -6.24 -16.31
N TYR A 226 -10.01 -5.32 -17.20
CA TYR A 226 -9.49 -3.96 -17.32
C TYR A 226 -10.30 -2.99 -16.45
N ILE A 227 -9.62 -2.10 -15.74
CA ILE A 227 -10.22 -1.27 -14.68
C ILE A 227 -9.75 0.17 -14.84
N SER A 228 -10.68 1.09 -15.11
CA SER A 228 -10.38 2.52 -15.18
C SER A 228 -10.35 3.17 -13.79
N ASN A 229 -9.89 4.42 -13.73
CA ASN A 229 -9.87 5.18 -12.48
C ASN A 229 -11.24 5.27 -11.81
N GLY A 230 -11.28 5.01 -10.51
CA GLY A 230 -12.50 5.05 -9.69
C GLY A 230 -13.37 3.80 -9.82
N GLN A 231 -13.14 2.96 -10.83
CA GLN A 231 -13.90 1.74 -11.07
C GLN A 231 -13.39 0.58 -10.21
N THR A 232 -14.22 -0.46 -10.13
CA THR A 232 -13.87 -1.73 -9.52
C THR A 232 -13.94 -2.82 -10.56
N GLY A 233 -12.90 -3.63 -10.65
CA GLY A 233 -12.90 -4.87 -11.42
C GLY A 233 -12.80 -6.07 -10.49
N THR A 234 -13.17 -7.23 -11.02
CA THR A 234 -13.26 -8.48 -10.28
C THR A 234 -12.70 -9.64 -11.10
N VAL A 235 -12.16 -10.64 -10.41
CA VAL A 235 -11.97 -11.97 -10.98
C VAL A 235 -12.63 -12.98 -10.07
N THR A 236 -13.24 -14.00 -10.67
CA THR A 236 -14.02 -14.98 -9.92
C THR A 236 -13.73 -16.40 -10.37
N TYR A 237 -13.61 -17.31 -9.41
CA TYR A 237 -13.37 -18.71 -9.72
C TYR A 237 -13.88 -19.66 -8.65
N LYS A 238 -14.36 -20.82 -9.09
CA LYS A 238 -14.73 -21.96 -8.23
C LYS A 238 -13.83 -23.13 -8.54
N VAL A 239 -13.16 -23.66 -7.52
CA VAL A 239 -12.24 -24.79 -7.70
C VAL A 239 -12.99 -26.12 -7.63
N SER A 240 -12.67 -27.04 -8.54
CA SER A 240 -13.19 -28.41 -8.57
C SER A 240 -12.32 -29.42 -7.81
N SER A 241 -11.21 -28.95 -7.22
CA SER A 241 -10.29 -29.70 -6.37
C SER A 241 -9.47 -28.71 -5.54
N ASP A 242 -8.84 -29.16 -4.46
CA ASP A 242 -7.89 -28.34 -3.70
C ASP A 242 -6.82 -27.74 -4.63
N LYS A 243 -6.74 -26.40 -4.70
CA LYS A 243 -5.86 -25.73 -5.65
C LYS A 243 -5.33 -24.40 -5.10
N THR A 244 -4.07 -24.10 -5.44
CA THR A 244 -3.47 -22.79 -5.27
C THR A 244 -3.70 -21.93 -6.51
N MET A 245 -4.21 -20.71 -6.29
CA MET A 245 -4.42 -19.70 -7.33
C MET A 245 -3.58 -18.45 -7.06
N TYR A 246 -3.32 -17.68 -8.11
CA TYR A 246 -2.55 -16.45 -8.06
C TYR A 246 -3.32 -15.29 -8.69
N ILE A 247 -3.41 -14.17 -7.98
CA ILE A 247 -3.92 -12.91 -8.55
C ILE A 247 -2.73 -12.09 -8.99
N LYS A 248 -2.78 -11.50 -10.18
CA LYS A 248 -1.81 -10.49 -10.60
C LYS A 248 -2.55 -9.16 -10.77
N VAL A 249 -2.00 -8.10 -10.21
CA VAL A 249 -2.44 -6.72 -10.46
C VAL A 249 -1.37 -6.00 -11.27
N GLY A 250 -1.74 -5.62 -12.50
CA GLY A 250 -0.88 -4.96 -13.49
C GLY A 250 -1.44 -3.61 -13.95
N GLY A 251 -0.71 -2.89 -14.82
CA GLY A 251 -1.20 -1.67 -15.46
C GLY A 251 -0.51 -0.38 -15.00
N GLU A 252 -1.28 0.68 -14.75
CA GLU A 252 -0.76 2.01 -14.43
C GLU A 252 -0.28 2.19 -12.97
N THR A 253 0.43 3.30 -12.71
CA THR A 253 0.76 3.76 -11.35
C THR A 253 -0.50 4.23 -10.62
N GLY A 254 -0.60 3.91 -9.33
CA GLY A 254 -1.60 4.49 -8.45
C GLY A 254 -1.84 3.66 -7.20
N VAL A 255 -2.98 3.88 -6.56
CA VAL A 255 -3.42 3.14 -5.38
C VAL A 255 -4.54 2.22 -5.81
N TYR A 256 -4.57 1.00 -5.29
CA TYR A 256 -5.76 0.17 -5.37
C TYR A 256 -6.07 -0.48 -4.03
N TYR A 257 -7.34 -0.78 -3.85
CA TYR A 257 -7.85 -1.54 -2.71
C TYR A 257 -8.20 -2.92 -3.23
N ILE A 258 -7.57 -3.96 -2.70
CA ILE A 258 -7.90 -5.36 -3.01
C ILE A 258 -8.65 -5.98 -1.85
N GLY A 259 -9.75 -6.66 -2.17
CA GLY A 259 -10.54 -7.43 -1.22
C GLY A 259 -10.72 -8.86 -1.72
N PHE A 260 -10.64 -9.80 -0.79
CA PHE A 260 -10.91 -11.22 -1.03
C PHE A 260 -12.20 -11.64 -0.32
N TYR A 261 -13.10 -12.27 -1.05
CA TYR A 261 -14.38 -12.74 -0.54
C TYR A 261 -14.59 -14.22 -0.87
N ASP A 262 -15.12 -14.95 0.10
CA ASP A 262 -15.68 -16.27 -0.15
C ASP A 262 -16.93 -16.10 -1.02
N ASN A 263 -16.96 -16.79 -2.16
CA ASN A 263 -18.19 -16.94 -2.90
C ASN A 263 -18.99 -18.01 -2.20
N TYR A 264 -19.95 -17.56 -1.41
CA TYR A 264 -20.94 -18.44 -0.84
C TYR A 264 -21.90 -18.87 -1.95
N TYR A 265 -21.49 -19.91 -2.66
CA TYR A 265 -22.39 -20.75 -3.43
C TYR A 265 -23.25 -21.64 -2.50
N ASN A 266 -23.06 -21.58 -1.17
CA ASN A 266 -23.70 -22.45 -0.19
C ASN A 266 -24.48 -21.73 0.93
N ASN A 267 -25.56 -22.41 1.34
CA ASN A 267 -26.80 -21.95 2.01
C ASN A 267 -26.69 -21.64 3.52
N THR A 268 -25.53 -21.79 4.17
CA THR A 268 -25.48 -21.88 5.65
C THR A 268 -24.70 -20.78 6.36
N SER A 269 -24.03 -19.87 5.63
CA SER A 269 -23.29 -18.77 6.24
C SER A 269 -24.19 -17.57 6.47
N SER A 270 -24.30 -17.13 7.73
CA SER A 270 -24.78 -15.80 8.05
C SER A 270 -23.80 -14.77 7.47
N ASP A 271 -24.31 -13.76 6.76
CA ASP A 271 -23.54 -12.56 6.46
C ASP A 271 -23.17 -11.91 7.81
N ASN A 272 -21.98 -12.19 8.33
CA ASN A 272 -21.36 -11.27 9.26
C ASN A 272 -20.92 -10.08 8.38
N ASP A 273 -21.70 -9.00 8.41
CA ASP A 273 -21.64 -7.83 7.51
C ASP A 273 -20.34 -6.99 7.67
N GLN A 274 -19.18 -7.63 7.83
CA GLN A 274 -17.84 -7.05 7.86
C GLN A 274 -17.23 -6.89 6.46
N ARG A 275 -18.01 -7.15 5.40
CA ARG A 275 -17.56 -6.93 4.02
C ARG A 275 -17.87 -5.48 3.67
N ASP A 276 -16.93 -4.80 3.01
CA ASP A 276 -17.14 -3.42 2.54
C ASP A 276 -17.39 -3.35 1.02
N TYR A 277 -17.62 -4.50 0.36
CA TYR A 277 -17.81 -4.58 -1.09
C TYR A 277 -18.87 -5.61 -1.50
N PHE A 278 -19.78 -5.17 -2.37
CA PHE A 278 -20.97 -5.91 -2.81
C PHE A 278 -21.30 -5.63 -4.28
N GLY A 279 -20.27 -5.34 -5.07
CA GLY A 279 -20.38 -4.85 -6.44
C GLY A 279 -20.46 -5.94 -7.51
N SER A 280 -20.67 -7.21 -7.13
CA SER A 280 -20.83 -8.33 -8.06
C SER A 280 -21.82 -9.37 -7.55
N LEU A 281 -22.32 -10.24 -8.44
CA LEU A 281 -23.21 -11.37 -8.09
C LEU A 281 -22.63 -12.23 -6.96
N TYR A 282 -21.32 -12.40 -6.96
CA TYR A 282 -20.60 -13.24 -6.02
C TYR A 282 -20.38 -12.62 -4.64
N THR A 283 -20.34 -11.30 -4.61
CA THR A 283 -20.23 -10.52 -3.38
C THR A 283 -21.58 -10.05 -2.88
N ALA A 284 -22.68 -10.46 -3.52
CA ALA A 284 -24.02 -10.02 -3.23
C ALA A 284 -24.41 -10.16 -1.74
N LYS A 285 -25.02 -9.11 -1.19
CA LYS A 285 -25.58 -9.12 0.17
C LYS A 285 -26.81 -10.01 0.22
N LYS A 286 -27.06 -10.67 1.35
CA LYS A 286 -28.41 -11.15 1.60
C LYS A 286 -29.40 -9.98 1.49
N VAL A 287 -30.46 -10.16 0.71
CA VAL A 287 -31.48 -9.11 0.55
C VAL A 287 -32.07 -8.77 1.91
N THR A 288 -32.21 -7.48 2.18
CA THR A 288 -32.93 -6.94 3.34
C THR A 288 -33.80 -5.80 2.88
N GLU A 289 -35.02 -5.73 3.39
CA GLU A 289 -35.98 -4.70 3.00
C GLU A 289 -35.60 -3.32 3.54
N GLY A 290 -36.20 -2.30 2.94
CA GLY A 290 -36.13 -0.91 3.37
C GLY A 290 -35.26 -0.01 2.50
N ILE A 291 -34.99 1.19 3.02
CA ILE A 291 -34.26 2.24 2.30
C ILE A 291 -32.77 1.95 2.30
N LYS A 292 -32.16 1.97 1.11
CA LYS A 292 -30.74 1.83 0.84
C LYS A 292 -30.19 3.11 0.22
N THR A 293 -28.88 3.30 0.29
CA THR A 293 -28.16 4.43 -0.30
C THR A 293 -27.11 3.91 -1.27
N LYS A 294 -27.02 4.56 -2.42
CA LYS A 294 -26.03 4.33 -3.46
C LYS A 294 -25.31 5.65 -3.76
N ASP A 295 -24.07 5.76 -3.30
CA ASP A 295 -23.33 7.04 -3.35
C ASP A 295 -22.67 7.31 -4.71
N ASP A 296 -22.33 6.25 -5.45
CA ASP A 296 -21.58 6.33 -6.71
C ASP A 296 -22.46 5.82 -7.87
N PRO A 297 -22.73 6.62 -8.92
CA PRO A 297 -23.57 6.20 -10.05
C PRO A 297 -22.94 5.08 -10.90
N TYR A 298 -21.63 4.85 -10.77
CA TYR A 298 -20.93 3.77 -11.48
C TYR A 298 -20.77 2.50 -10.64
N ALA A 299 -21.03 2.56 -9.33
CA ALA A 299 -21.09 1.35 -8.52
C ALA A 299 -22.29 0.48 -8.94
N LEU A 300 -22.34 -0.76 -8.48
CA LEU A 300 -23.49 -1.64 -8.61
C LEU A 300 -23.78 -2.21 -7.23
N ASP A 301 -25.06 -2.33 -6.88
CA ASP A 301 -25.44 -2.99 -5.63
C ASP A 301 -26.01 -4.36 -5.97
N PHE A 302 -25.41 -5.41 -5.43
CA PHE A 302 -25.88 -6.77 -5.63
C PHE A 302 -26.46 -7.36 -4.35
N TYR A 303 -27.58 -8.06 -4.51
CA TYR A 303 -28.28 -8.78 -3.47
C TYR A 303 -28.54 -10.23 -3.89
N ARG A 304 -28.75 -11.11 -2.92
CA ARG A 304 -29.07 -12.52 -3.12
C ARG A 304 -30.24 -12.95 -2.25
N VAL A 305 -31.03 -13.88 -2.78
CA VAL A 305 -32.19 -14.48 -2.11
C VAL A 305 -32.20 -15.97 -2.40
N ASN A 306 -32.39 -16.78 -1.37
CA ASN A 306 -32.63 -18.21 -1.55
C ASN A 306 -34.12 -18.44 -1.67
N VAL A 307 -34.51 -19.23 -2.67
CA VAL A 307 -35.91 -19.48 -3.02
C VAL A 307 -36.06 -20.99 -3.19
N LEU A 308 -37.03 -21.57 -2.48
CA LEU A 308 -37.29 -23.00 -2.55
C LEU A 308 -38.05 -23.36 -3.82
N GLU A 309 -37.91 -24.60 -4.27
CA GLU A 309 -38.63 -25.14 -5.42
C GLU A 309 -40.14 -24.85 -5.31
N GLY A 310 -40.72 -24.33 -6.38
CA GLY A 310 -42.13 -23.99 -6.46
C GLY A 310 -42.50 -22.61 -5.91
N GLN A 311 -41.66 -21.97 -5.10
CA GLN A 311 -41.90 -20.59 -4.63
C GLN A 311 -41.68 -19.58 -5.76
N THR A 312 -42.41 -18.46 -5.67
CA THR A 312 -42.24 -17.31 -6.55
C THR A 312 -41.54 -16.18 -5.80
N LEU A 313 -40.34 -15.83 -6.28
CA LEU A 313 -39.64 -14.62 -5.86
C LEU A 313 -40.23 -13.41 -6.57
N THR A 314 -40.53 -12.36 -5.80
CA THR A 314 -40.87 -11.04 -6.32
C THR A 314 -40.02 -10.00 -5.60
N VAL A 315 -39.35 -9.14 -6.35
CA VAL A 315 -38.52 -8.05 -5.80
C VAL A 315 -38.94 -6.74 -6.45
N SER A 316 -39.16 -5.71 -5.63
CA SER A 316 -39.48 -4.37 -6.12
C SER A 316 -38.49 -3.34 -5.60
N CYS A 317 -38.24 -2.33 -6.44
CA CYS A 317 -37.37 -1.21 -6.15
C CYS A 317 -38.08 0.10 -6.49
N THR A 318 -38.01 1.09 -5.60
CA THR A 318 -38.52 2.43 -5.83
C THR A 318 -37.40 3.46 -5.63
N PRO A 319 -36.84 4.05 -6.70
CA PRO A 319 -35.79 5.04 -6.60
C PRO A 319 -36.26 6.36 -5.98
N GLN A 320 -35.37 6.98 -5.21
CA GLN A 320 -35.47 8.34 -4.67
C GLN A 320 -34.22 9.09 -5.13
N ILE A 321 -34.26 9.56 -6.38
CA ILE A 321 -33.13 10.12 -7.12
C ILE A 321 -33.49 11.47 -7.73
N ASP A 322 -32.50 12.35 -7.90
CA ASP A 322 -32.76 13.69 -8.45
C ASP A 322 -32.76 13.72 -9.99
N LYS A 323 -32.00 12.82 -10.64
CA LYS A 323 -31.84 12.78 -12.10
C LYS A 323 -31.54 11.39 -12.65
N ASP A 324 -31.73 11.26 -13.96
CA ASP A 324 -31.57 10.04 -14.75
C ASP A 324 -32.44 8.89 -14.22
N SER A 325 -31.89 7.70 -14.02
CA SER A 325 -32.66 6.52 -13.64
C SER A 325 -31.87 5.49 -12.88
N MET A 326 -32.60 4.56 -12.26
CA MET A 326 -32.07 3.30 -11.77
C MET A 326 -32.72 2.13 -12.50
N ASN A 327 -32.04 0.99 -12.46
CA ASN A 327 -32.50 -0.25 -13.05
C ASN A 327 -32.43 -1.37 -12.00
N ILE A 328 -33.41 -2.26 -12.02
CA ILE A 328 -33.40 -3.51 -11.27
C ILE A 328 -33.29 -4.66 -12.26
N PHE A 329 -32.41 -5.62 -11.95
CA PHE A 329 -32.23 -6.82 -12.75
C PHE A 329 -32.32 -8.05 -11.85
N LEU A 330 -32.84 -9.15 -12.39
CA LEU A 330 -32.88 -10.46 -11.75
C LEU A 330 -31.99 -11.43 -12.53
N TYR A 331 -31.15 -12.17 -11.82
CA TYR A 331 -30.28 -13.21 -12.35
C TYR A 331 -30.53 -14.54 -11.63
N ASP A 332 -30.35 -15.65 -12.35
CA ASP A 332 -30.34 -16.98 -11.75
C ASP A 332 -28.97 -17.36 -11.17
N SER A 333 -28.88 -18.59 -10.64
CA SER A 333 -27.66 -19.14 -10.05
C SER A 333 -26.52 -19.38 -11.05
N GLU A 334 -26.84 -19.41 -12.35
CA GLU A 334 -25.89 -19.55 -13.46
C GLU A 334 -25.60 -18.19 -14.10
N GLU A 335 -25.94 -17.09 -13.42
CA GLU A 335 -25.65 -15.70 -13.81
C GLU A 335 -26.36 -15.24 -15.08
N SER A 336 -27.38 -15.99 -15.51
CA SER A 336 -28.20 -15.59 -16.65
C SER A 336 -29.23 -14.56 -16.20
N GLN A 337 -29.30 -13.43 -16.91
CA GLN A 337 -30.32 -12.43 -16.66
C GLN A 337 -31.70 -13.00 -17.02
N LEU A 338 -32.61 -12.99 -16.05
CA LEU A 338 -33.97 -13.50 -16.19
C LEU A 338 -34.99 -12.40 -16.47
N ASP A 339 -34.79 -11.24 -15.84
CA ASP A 339 -35.75 -10.15 -15.87
C ASP A 339 -35.05 -8.81 -15.58
N TYR A 340 -35.63 -7.70 -16.03
CA TYR A 340 -35.13 -6.36 -15.71
C TYR A 340 -36.18 -5.27 -15.94
N GLU A 341 -36.06 -4.18 -15.18
CA GLU A 341 -36.86 -2.97 -15.38
C GLU A 341 -36.05 -1.69 -15.18
N TYR A 342 -36.48 -0.64 -15.90
CA TYR A 342 -35.96 0.73 -15.79
C TYR A 342 -36.94 1.58 -14.98
N MET A 343 -36.41 2.39 -14.05
CA MET A 343 -37.21 3.16 -13.10
C MET A 343 -36.70 4.60 -13.01
N SER A 344 -37.62 5.56 -13.17
CA SER A 344 -37.37 6.97 -12.85
C SER A 344 -37.63 7.25 -11.37
N ASN A 345 -37.38 8.49 -10.93
CA ASN A 345 -37.65 8.91 -9.54
C ASN A 345 -39.11 8.63 -9.13
N GLY A 346 -39.29 7.93 -8.01
CA GLY A 346 -40.59 7.56 -7.44
C GLY A 346 -41.34 6.44 -8.17
N GLN A 347 -40.87 5.98 -9.34
CA GLN A 347 -41.47 4.86 -10.05
C GLN A 347 -41.00 3.54 -9.43
N THR A 348 -41.94 2.63 -9.16
CA THR A 348 -41.59 1.30 -8.68
C THR A 348 -41.42 0.35 -9.86
N GLY A 349 -40.27 -0.31 -9.93
CA GLY A 349 -40.06 -1.43 -10.85
C GLY A 349 -40.06 -2.76 -10.10
N THR A 350 -40.47 -3.83 -10.78
CA THR A 350 -40.62 -5.17 -10.19
C THR A 350 -40.03 -6.24 -11.10
N VAL A 351 -39.33 -7.20 -10.50
CA VAL A 351 -38.84 -8.41 -11.19
C VAL A 351 -39.33 -9.65 -10.47
N SER A 352 -39.62 -10.73 -11.22
CA SER A 352 -40.17 -11.95 -10.61
C SER A 352 -39.72 -13.24 -11.29
N LYS A 353 -39.57 -14.30 -10.49
CA LYS A 353 -39.29 -15.65 -10.99
C LYS A 353 -39.87 -16.72 -10.08
N LYS A 354 -40.56 -17.70 -10.68
CA LYS A 354 -40.90 -18.97 -10.02
C LYS A 354 -39.71 -19.93 -10.09
N ALA A 355 -39.29 -20.44 -8.93
CA ALA A 355 -38.18 -21.37 -8.81
C ALA A 355 -38.59 -22.77 -9.28
N SER A 356 -37.80 -23.36 -10.17
CA SER A 356 -37.98 -24.74 -10.64
C SER A 356 -37.18 -25.77 -9.84
N ARG A 357 -36.36 -25.31 -8.90
CA ARG A 357 -35.56 -26.08 -7.95
C ARG A 357 -35.13 -25.13 -6.83
N ASP A 358 -34.70 -25.67 -5.69
CA ASP A 358 -34.04 -24.87 -4.66
C ASP A 358 -32.80 -24.18 -5.26
N CYS A 359 -32.77 -22.84 -5.25
CA CYS A 359 -31.63 -22.09 -5.76
C CYS A 359 -31.50 -20.68 -5.16
N THR A 360 -30.36 -20.06 -5.45
CA THR A 360 -30.10 -18.66 -5.14
C THR A 360 -30.37 -17.82 -6.40
N TYR A 361 -31.16 -16.77 -6.24
CA TYR A 361 -31.33 -15.71 -7.22
C TYR A 361 -30.55 -14.47 -6.79
N PHE A 362 -30.13 -13.67 -7.77
CA PHE A 362 -29.42 -12.43 -7.51
C PHE A 362 -30.17 -11.23 -8.08
N ILE A 363 -30.12 -10.13 -7.36
CA ILE A 363 -30.68 -8.84 -7.75
C ILE A 363 -29.54 -7.86 -7.94
N LYS A 364 -29.54 -7.15 -9.05
CA LYS A 364 -28.61 -6.04 -9.31
C LYS A 364 -29.38 -4.74 -9.37
N ILE A 365 -28.91 -3.73 -8.63
CA ILE A 365 -29.36 -2.35 -8.77
C ILE A 365 -28.23 -1.54 -9.41
N GLY A 366 -28.51 -0.89 -10.53
CA GLY A 366 -27.57 -0.04 -11.26
C GLY A 366 -28.18 1.29 -11.67
N GLY A 367 -27.37 2.20 -12.20
CA GLY A 367 -27.79 3.55 -12.61
C GLY A 367 -27.40 4.61 -11.58
N SER A 368 -28.16 5.71 -11.52
CA SER A 368 -27.86 6.90 -10.73
C SER A 368 -27.49 6.66 -9.27
N ALA A 369 -26.73 7.59 -8.70
CA ALA A 369 -26.60 7.73 -7.26
C ALA A 369 -27.88 8.28 -6.63
N GLY A 370 -28.12 7.94 -5.37
CA GLY A 370 -29.26 8.38 -4.57
C GLY A 370 -29.76 7.28 -3.63
N LYS A 371 -31.01 7.40 -3.17
CA LYS A 371 -31.63 6.39 -2.31
C LYS A 371 -32.59 5.52 -3.11
N TYR A 372 -32.88 4.33 -2.62
CA TYR A 372 -33.97 3.51 -3.14
C TYR A 372 -34.56 2.64 -2.03
N ASN A 373 -35.87 2.37 -2.12
CA ASN A 373 -36.53 1.42 -1.24
C ASN A 373 -36.59 0.05 -1.92
N LEU A 374 -36.05 -0.98 -1.26
CA LEU A 374 -36.05 -2.36 -1.76
C LEU A 374 -37.03 -3.21 -0.93
N GLN A 375 -37.88 -3.98 -1.59
CA GLN A 375 -38.80 -4.93 -0.95
C GLN A 375 -38.71 -6.29 -1.65
N TYR A 376 -38.97 -7.38 -0.92
CA TYR A 376 -38.99 -8.70 -1.53
C TYR A 376 -39.98 -9.65 -0.84
N SER A 377 -40.48 -10.63 -1.60
CA SER A 377 -41.29 -11.72 -1.06
C SER A 377 -41.00 -13.03 -1.78
N THR A 378 -41.19 -14.14 -1.06
CA THR A 378 -41.12 -15.51 -1.57
C THR A 378 -42.40 -16.22 -1.15
N ASN A 379 -43.29 -16.50 -2.10
CA ASN A 379 -44.62 -17.09 -1.84
C ASN A 379 -44.79 -18.44 -2.51
#